data_AF-X1H116-F1
#
_entry.id   AF-X1H116-F1
#
_cell.length_a   1.000
_cell.length_b   1.000
_cell.length_c   1.000
_cell.angle_alpha   90.00
_cell.angle_beta   90.00
_cell.angle_gamma   90.00
#
_symmetry.space_group_name_H-M   'P 1'
#
loop_
_entity.id
_entity.type
_entity.pdbx_description
1 polymer ?
#
loop_
_entity_poly.entity_id
_entity_poly.type
_entity_poly.pdbx_seq_one_letter_code
_entity_poly.pdbx_strand_id
1 'polypeptide(L)'
;METHSISLDEQQQSVVESTSKNILCIAGPGAGKTRTLVERTADLIEKRKISPHEIVQFTFTRKASREMSQRIEERIGVKAHQIMTGTFHSISLRLFHRFGDLLGYKAQNITVYGEWEEKILLKECAIDLGIFKKNIWKIPKKKIDGVFYEYYHNGKEPGSDDPCYALFSDFMTRCRENHSLTYGGLLVGFKKLLPHITKYLKWKHIMVDEAHDNNLIQWELILDIQKACNSSLFIVTDLDQSIYHWRGALPEW
;
A
#
# COMPACT_ATOMS: atom_id res chain seq x y z
N MET A 1 -11.84 -29.10 -14.66
CA MET A 1 -10.72 -28.58 -13.83
C MET A 1 -11.06 -28.98 -12.41
N GLU A 2 -10.35 -29.97 -11.87
CA GLU A 2 -10.51 -30.37 -10.47
C GLU A 2 -10.05 -29.21 -9.59
N THR A 3 -10.97 -28.63 -8.83
CA THR A 3 -10.66 -27.65 -7.79
C THR A 3 -9.95 -28.39 -6.66
N HIS A 4 -8.67 -28.07 -6.42
CA HIS A 4 -7.94 -28.52 -5.24
C HIS A 4 -8.52 -27.84 -3.98
N SER A 5 -9.68 -28.28 -3.52
CA SER A 5 -10.26 -27.86 -2.24
C SER A 5 -9.51 -28.58 -1.12
N ILE A 6 -8.66 -27.86 -0.41
CA ILE A 6 -7.95 -28.40 0.76
C ILE A 6 -8.90 -28.34 1.98
N SER A 7 -8.90 -29.35 2.86
CA SER A 7 -9.80 -29.45 4.04
C SER A 7 -9.58 -28.37 5.10
N LEU A 8 -10.49 -27.40 5.22
CA LEU A 8 -10.46 -26.32 6.22
C LEU A 8 -11.00 -26.83 7.57
N ASP A 9 -10.49 -26.31 8.68
CA ASP A 9 -11.15 -26.53 9.97
C ASP A 9 -12.45 -25.71 10.08
N GLU A 10 -13.28 -26.01 11.09
CA GLU A 10 -14.58 -25.35 11.26
C GLU A 10 -14.48 -23.83 11.42
N GLN A 11 -13.42 -23.34 12.07
CA GLN A 11 -13.22 -21.90 12.26
C GLN A 11 -12.84 -21.21 10.95
N GLN A 12 -11.88 -21.78 10.21
CA GLN A 12 -11.49 -21.31 8.89
C GLN A 12 -12.68 -21.33 7.91
N GLN A 13 -13.47 -22.42 7.92
CA GLN A 13 -14.66 -22.54 7.10
C GLN A 13 -15.68 -21.43 7.42
N SER A 14 -15.95 -21.19 8.70
CA SER A 14 -16.89 -20.15 9.13
C SER A 14 -16.50 -18.75 8.64
N VAL A 15 -15.20 -18.44 8.67
CA VAL A 15 -14.64 -17.17 8.21
C VAL A 15 -14.70 -17.06 6.68
N VAL A 16 -14.35 -18.14 5.97
CA VAL A 16 -14.39 -18.22 4.50
C VAL A 16 -15.80 -18.08 3.96
N GLU A 17 -16.81 -18.64 4.63
CA GLU A 17 -18.19 -18.64 4.15
C GLU A 17 -19.03 -17.47 4.67
N SER A 18 -18.56 -16.75 5.69
CA SER A 18 -19.28 -15.61 6.28
C SER A 18 -19.79 -14.60 5.24
N THR A 19 -21.04 -14.19 5.39
CA THR A 19 -21.68 -13.15 4.57
C THR A 19 -21.44 -11.74 5.11
N SER A 20 -20.75 -11.62 6.25
CA SER A 20 -20.42 -10.33 6.86
C SER A 20 -19.60 -9.48 5.89
N LYS A 21 -19.94 -8.20 5.81
CA LYS A 21 -19.25 -7.23 4.95
C LYS A 21 -17.84 -6.93 5.43
N ASN A 22 -17.64 -6.87 6.75
CA ASN A 22 -16.33 -6.60 7.35
C ASN A 22 -15.97 -7.76 8.27
N ILE A 23 -14.78 -8.33 8.07
CA ILE A 23 -14.30 -9.50 8.81
C ILE A 23 -12.86 -9.21 9.24
N LEU A 24 -12.62 -9.31 10.54
CA LEU A 24 -11.29 -9.30 11.15
C LEU A 24 -10.99 -10.71 11.64
N CYS A 25 -9.99 -11.35 11.04
CA CYS A 25 -9.50 -12.66 11.42
C CYS A 25 -8.20 -12.48 12.21
N ILE A 26 -8.27 -12.70 13.52
CA ILE A 26 -7.10 -12.71 14.40
C ILE A 26 -6.66 -14.16 14.56
N ALA A 27 -5.44 -14.47 14.16
CA ALA A 27 -4.94 -15.83 14.17
C ALA A 27 -3.43 -15.85 14.42
N GLY A 28 -3.01 -16.72 15.33
CA GLY A 28 -1.60 -16.88 15.69
C GLY A 28 -0.73 -17.51 14.59
N PRO A 29 0.57 -17.71 14.86
CA PRO A 29 1.47 -18.40 13.95
C PRO A 29 0.97 -19.81 13.62
N GLY A 30 1.08 -20.23 12.36
CA GLY A 30 0.70 -21.59 11.94
C GLY A 30 -0.80 -21.88 11.84
N ALA A 31 -1.68 -20.95 12.24
CA ALA A 31 -3.15 -21.11 12.21
C ALA A 31 -3.78 -21.08 10.79
N GLY A 32 -2.95 -21.04 9.73
CA GLY A 32 -3.44 -21.06 8.34
C GLY A 32 -3.96 -19.73 7.81
N LYS A 33 -3.55 -18.58 8.36
CA LYS A 33 -3.88 -17.21 7.88
C LYS A 33 -3.92 -17.07 6.36
N THR A 34 -2.79 -17.36 5.72
CA THR A 34 -2.62 -17.30 4.26
C THR A 34 -3.61 -18.22 3.55
N ARG A 35 -3.85 -19.41 4.10
CA ARG A 35 -4.79 -20.38 3.52
C ARG A 35 -6.22 -19.89 3.58
N THR A 36 -6.64 -19.31 4.71
CA THR A 36 -7.95 -18.68 4.87
C THR A 36 -8.16 -17.56 3.85
N LEU A 37 -7.14 -16.72 3.60
CA LEU A 37 -7.19 -15.68 2.56
C LEU A 37 -7.37 -16.26 1.15
N VAL A 38 -6.62 -17.30 0.80
CA VAL A 38 -6.72 -17.95 -0.51
C VAL A 38 -8.10 -18.59 -0.71
N GLU A 39 -8.59 -19.36 0.27
CA GLU A 39 -9.91 -19.99 0.15
C GLU A 39 -11.04 -18.98 0.18
N ARG A 40 -10.92 -17.88 0.94
CA ARG A 40 -11.88 -16.78 0.87
C ARG A 40 -11.92 -16.15 -0.53
N THR A 41 -10.76 -15.96 -1.15
CA THR A 41 -10.67 -15.45 -2.53
C THR A 41 -11.35 -16.40 -3.51
N ALA A 42 -11.09 -17.71 -3.35
CA ALA A 42 -11.72 -18.74 -4.17
C ALA A 42 -13.25 -18.78 -3.96
N ASP A 43 -13.74 -18.69 -2.73
CA ASP A 43 -15.18 -18.65 -2.41
C ASP A 43 -15.89 -17.47 -3.09
N LEU A 44 -15.30 -16.26 -3.03
CA LEU A 44 -15.80 -15.06 -3.69
C LEU A 44 -15.98 -15.29 -5.20
N ILE A 45 -14.98 -15.88 -5.86
CA ILE A 45 -14.98 -16.05 -7.32
C ILE A 45 -15.84 -17.24 -7.76
N GLU A 46 -15.67 -18.40 -7.12
CA GLU A 46 -16.24 -19.66 -7.57
C GLU A 46 -17.69 -19.83 -7.11
N LYS A 47 -17.97 -19.56 -5.83
CA LYS A 47 -19.32 -19.72 -5.27
C LYS A 47 -20.14 -18.44 -5.44
N ARG A 48 -19.59 -17.28 -5.05
CA ARG A 48 -20.33 -16.00 -5.11
C ARG A 48 -20.32 -15.32 -6.47
N LYS A 49 -19.61 -15.89 -7.45
CA LYS A 49 -19.54 -15.43 -8.84
C LYS A 49 -19.08 -13.97 -8.98
N ILE A 50 -18.26 -13.50 -8.04
CA ILE A 50 -17.65 -12.17 -8.08
C ILE A 50 -16.57 -12.13 -9.16
N SER A 51 -16.49 -11.03 -9.90
CA SER A 51 -15.44 -10.86 -10.90
C SER A 51 -14.09 -10.67 -10.19
N PRO A 52 -13.00 -11.36 -10.61
CA PRO A 52 -11.67 -11.17 -10.02
C PRO A 52 -11.18 -9.71 -10.02
N HIS A 53 -11.59 -8.91 -11.01
CA HIS A 53 -11.29 -7.47 -11.08
C HIS A 53 -11.93 -6.64 -9.96
N GLU A 54 -12.88 -7.21 -9.22
CA GLU A 54 -13.51 -6.58 -8.06
C GLU A 54 -12.75 -6.83 -6.76
N ILE A 55 -11.66 -7.60 -6.81
CA ILE A 55 -10.84 -7.98 -5.66
C ILE A 55 -9.50 -7.23 -5.73
N VAL A 56 -9.14 -6.58 -4.62
CA VAL A 56 -7.80 -6.05 -4.37
C VAL A 56 -7.23 -6.69 -3.12
N GLN A 57 -5.99 -7.16 -3.20
CA GLN A 57 -5.31 -7.82 -2.11
C GLN A 57 -3.98 -7.14 -1.79
N PHE A 58 -3.89 -6.64 -0.56
CA PHE A 58 -2.70 -6.03 0.00
C PHE A 58 -1.94 -7.04 0.85
N THR A 59 -0.63 -7.11 0.63
CA THR A 59 0.33 -7.87 1.44
C THR A 59 1.45 -6.95 1.90
N PHE A 60 2.07 -7.21 3.06
CA PHE A 60 3.10 -6.33 3.58
C PHE A 60 4.41 -6.35 2.76
N THR A 61 4.88 -7.54 2.35
CA THR A 61 6.16 -7.69 1.63
C THR A 61 6.00 -8.13 0.18
N ARG A 62 7.00 -7.84 -0.67
CA ARG A 62 7.02 -8.33 -2.06
C ARG A 62 7.09 -9.85 -2.13
N LYS A 63 7.73 -10.49 -1.15
CA LYS A 63 7.80 -11.95 -1.04
C LYS A 63 6.42 -12.53 -0.76
N ALA A 64 5.73 -12.02 0.27
CA ALA A 64 4.36 -12.41 0.61
C ALA A 64 3.40 -12.18 -0.57
N SER A 65 3.53 -11.06 -1.29
CA SER A 65 2.75 -10.79 -2.50
C SER A 65 2.91 -11.87 -3.58
N ARG A 66 4.16 -12.29 -3.86
CA ARG A 66 4.46 -13.33 -4.86
C ARG A 66 3.93 -14.69 -4.44
N GLU A 67 4.19 -15.08 -3.20
CA GLU A 67 3.70 -16.34 -2.64
C GLU A 67 2.18 -16.39 -2.63
N MET A 68 1.51 -15.30 -2.24
CA MET A 68 0.05 -15.18 -2.26
C MET A 68 -0.51 -15.29 -3.69
N SER A 69 0.11 -14.60 -4.65
CA SER A 69 -0.32 -14.66 -6.06
C SER A 69 -0.19 -16.08 -6.62
N GLN A 70 0.92 -16.76 -6.33
CA GLN A 70 1.14 -18.15 -6.73
C GLN A 70 0.10 -19.09 -6.10
N ARG A 71 -0.16 -18.98 -4.79
CA ARG A 71 -1.14 -19.84 -4.11
C ARG A 71 -2.56 -19.64 -4.64
N ILE A 72 -2.93 -18.40 -4.99
CA ILE A 72 -4.23 -18.13 -5.59
C ILE A 72 -4.28 -18.71 -7.01
N GLU A 73 -3.22 -18.56 -7.80
CA GLU A 73 -3.12 -19.17 -9.14
C GLU A 73 -3.22 -20.71 -9.07
N GLU A 74 -2.53 -21.36 -8.14
CA GLU A 74 -2.66 -22.80 -7.90
C GLU A 74 -4.10 -23.20 -7.53
N ARG A 75 -4.85 -22.32 -6.85
CA ARG A 75 -6.20 -22.61 -6.35
C ARG A 75 -7.32 -22.35 -7.36
N ILE A 76 -7.23 -21.28 -8.16
CA ILE A 76 -8.31 -20.86 -9.09
C ILE A 76 -7.86 -20.73 -10.55
N GLY A 77 -6.61 -21.09 -10.84
CA GLY A 77 -6.00 -21.01 -12.17
C GLY A 77 -5.81 -19.58 -12.68
N VAL A 78 -5.85 -19.43 -14.00
CA VAL A 78 -5.56 -18.18 -14.73
C VAL A 78 -6.40 -16.97 -14.33
N LYS A 79 -7.55 -17.17 -13.66
CA LYS A 79 -8.36 -16.08 -13.10
C LYS A 79 -7.61 -15.27 -12.04
N ALA A 80 -6.62 -15.87 -11.39
CA ALA A 80 -5.78 -15.20 -10.40
C ALA A 80 -5.08 -13.95 -10.95
N HIS A 81 -4.68 -13.96 -12.23
CA HIS A 81 -3.95 -12.83 -12.85
C HIS A 81 -4.79 -11.57 -13.03
N GLN A 82 -6.11 -11.68 -12.89
CA GLN A 82 -7.04 -10.55 -12.97
C GLN A 82 -7.24 -9.84 -11.63
N ILE A 83 -6.80 -10.45 -10.53
CA ILE A 83 -6.88 -9.89 -9.17
C ILE A 83 -5.75 -8.88 -8.99
N MET A 84 -6.08 -7.72 -8.41
CA MET A 84 -5.07 -6.73 -8.07
C MET A 84 -4.35 -7.13 -6.77
N THR A 85 -3.35 -8.02 -6.86
CA THR A 85 -2.53 -8.45 -5.71
C THR A 85 -1.20 -7.72 -5.68
N GLY A 86 -0.76 -7.23 -4.52
CA GLY A 86 0.48 -6.47 -4.39
C GLY A 86 0.76 -5.93 -3.00
N THR A 87 1.95 -5.37 -2.80
CA THR A 87 2.15 -4.41 -1.71
C THR A 87 1.46 -3.08 -2.03
N PHE A 88 1.19 -2.25 -1.02
CA PHE A 88 0.67 -0.89 -1.22
C PHE A 88 1.50 -0.09 -2.24
N HIS A 89 2.82 -0.16 -2.14
CA HIS A 89 3.75 0.50 -3.06
C HIS A 89 3.64 -0.04 -4.49
N SER A 90 3.55 -1.37 -4.65
CA SER A 90 3.44 -1.99 -5.96
C SER A 90 2.10 -1.66 -6.64
N ILE A 91 1.01 -1.64 -5.86
CA ILE A 91 -0.31 -1.24 -6.33
C ILE A 91 -0.32 0.25 -6.69
N SER A 92 0.23 1.11 -5.83
CA SER A 92 0.38 2.54 -6.10
C SER A 92 1.11 2.78 -7.43
N LEU A 93 2.28 2.16 -7.63
CA LEU A 93 3.04 2.32 -8.87
C LEU A 93 2.25 1.87 -10.11
N ARG A 94 1.53 0.74 -10.04
CA ARG A 94 0.64 0.31 -11.14
C ARG A 94 -0.47 1.32 -11.44
N LEU A 95 -1.04 1.93 -10.41
CA LEU A 95 -2.06 2.98 -10.58
C LEU A 95 -1.46 4.25 -11.18
N PHE A 96 -0.26 4.63 -10.76
CA PHE A 96 0.46 5.77 -11.32
C PHE A 96 0.79 5.58 -12.80
N HIS A 97 1.25 4.39 -13.21
CA HIS A 97 1.45 4.07 -14.62
C HIS A 97 0.17 4.10 -15.46
N ARG A 98 -1.00 3.97 -14.82
CA ARG A 98 -2.29 3.99 -15.51
C ARG A 98 -2.98 5.37 -15.48
N PHE A 99 -2.81 6.13 -14.40
CA PHE A 99 -3.61 7.31 -14.10
C PHE A 99 -2.79 8.52 -13.62
N GLY A 100 -1.45 8.43 -13.62
CA GLY A 100 -0.58 9.49 -13.12
C GLY A 100 -0.76 10.83 -13.84
N ASP A 101 -1.21 10.82 -15.09
CA ASP A 101 -1.51 12.02 -15.87
C ASP A 101 -2.57 12.91 -15.18
N LEU A 102 -3.48 12.33 -14.39
CA LEU A 102 -4.49 13.07 -13.61
C LEU A 102 -3.88 13.94 -12.51
N LEU A 103 -2.63 13.67 -12.12
CA LEU A 103 -1.85 14.48 -11.18
C LEU A 103 -0.71 15.25 -11.86
N GLY A 104 -0.69 15.31 -13.19
CA GLY A 104 0.32 16.02 -13.96
C GLY A 104 1.66 15.27 -14.12
N TYR A 105 1.69 13.97 -13.86
CA TYR A 105 2.83 13.11 -14.24
C TYR A 105 2.72 12.72 -15.72
N LYS A 106 3.80 12.19 -16.31
CA LYS A 106 3.72 11.42 -17.55
C LYS A 106 3.68 9.95 -17.20
N ALA A 107 2.49 9.34 -17.18
CA ALA A 107 2.26 8.01 -16.64
C ALA A 107 3.19 6.91 -17.21
N GLN A 108 3.52 7.00 -18.50
CA GLN A 108 4.41 6.05 -19.16
C GLN A 108 5.90 6.19 -18.76
N ASN A 109 6.28 7.34 -18.20
CA ASN A 109 7.68 7.67 -17.87
C ASN A 109 7.93 7.71 -16.37
N ILE A 110 6.99 7.20 -15.56
CA ILE A 110 7.13 7.27 -14.10
C ILE A 110 8.31 6.42 -13.63
N THR A 111 9.23 7.07 -12.91
CA THR A 111 10.36 6.42 -12.24
C THR A 111 10.22 6.48 -10.74
N VAL A 112 10.74 5.48 -10.04
CA VAL A 112 10.78 5.45 -8.57
C VAL A 112 12.22 5.68 -8.12
N TYR A 113 12.47 6.76 -7.40
CA TYR A 113 13.76 7.01 -6.78
C TYR A 113 13.99 6.05 -5.62
N GLY A 114 15.15 5.39 -5.67
CA GLY A 114 15.69 4.67 -4.54
C GLY A 114 16.26 5.63 -3.51
N GLU A 115 16.73 5.06 -2.41
CA GLU A 115 17.27 5.82 -1.27
C GLU A 115 18.47 6.71 -1.68
N TRP A 116 19.27 6.25 -2.65
CA TRP A 116 20.43 6.97 -3.13
C TRP A 116 20.05 8.17 -3.99
N GLU A 117 19.17 7.99 -4.99
CA GLU A 117 18.67 9.07 -5.83
C GLU A 117 17.94 10.14 -5.00
N GLU A 118 17.11 9.70 -4.05
CA GLU A 118 16.41 10.58 -3.11
C GLU A 118 17.39 11.42 -2.27
N LYS A 119 18.43 10.80 -1.71
CA LYS A 119 19.46 11.50 -0.92
C LYS A 119 20.23 12.52 -1.75
N ILE A 120 20.54 12.20 -3.01
CA ILE A 120 21.24 13.11 -3.92
C ILE A 120 20.35 14.31 -4.23
N LEU A 121 19.13 14.09 -4.69
CA LEU A 121 18.23 15.16 -5.06
C LEU A 121 17.93 16.08 -3.87
N LEU A 122 17.71 15.52 -2.69
CA LEU A 122 17.48 16.30 -1.47
C LEU A 122 18.70 17.19 -1.14
N LYS A 123 19.91 16.67 -1.32
CA LYS A 123 21.14 17.43 -1.10
C LYS A 123 21.33 18.53 -2.15
N GLU A 124 20.98 18.28 -3.41
CA GLU A 124 21.01 19.28 -4.48
C GLU A 124 20.04 20.43 -4.19
N CYS A 125 18.79 20.13 -3.85
CA CYS A 125 17.80 21.14 -3.44
C CYS A 125 18.33 21.97 -2.25
N ALA A 126 18.96 21.32 -1.27
CA ALA A 126 19.53 21.99 -0.12
C ALA A 126 20.73 22.88 -0.47
N ILE A 127 21.56 22.50 -1.46
CA ILE A 127 22.66 23.34 -1.94
C ILE A 127 22.10 24.58 -2.63
N ASP A 128 21.12 24.42 -3.52
CA ASP A 128 20.55 25.52 -4.30
C ASP A 128 19.83 26.55 -3.42
N LEU A 129 19.15 26.08 -2.37
CA LEU A 129 18.53 26.94 -1.35
C LEU A 129 19.52 27.50 -0.31
N GLY A 130 20.81 27.14 -0.41
CA GLY A 130 21.84 27.54 0.54
C GLY A 130 21.64 26.98 1.96
N ILE A 131 20.85 25.90 2.10
CA ILE A 131 20.60 25.15 3.35
C ILE A 131 21.76 24.19 3.63
N PHE A 132 22.46 23.70 2.60
CA PHE A 132 23.65 22.86 2.73
C PHE A 132 24.87 23.59 2.16
N LYS A 133 25.86 23.89 3.01
CA LYS A 133 27.08 24.61 2.60
C LYS A 133 28.29 24.11 3.40
N LYS A 134 29.44 23.94 2.73
CA LYS A 134 30.70 23.48 3.34
C LYS A 134 30.52 22.18 4.16
N ASN A 135 29.76 21.21 3.63
CA ASN A 135 29.41 19.96 4.29
C ASN A 135 28.58 20.08 5.58
N ILE A 136 27.93 21.22 5.82
CA ILE A 136 27.11 21.48 7.00
C ILE A 136 25.68 21.82 6.57
N TRP A 137 24.71 21.18 7.24
CA TRP A 137 23.29 21.54 7.14
C TRP A 137 22.97 22.70 8.08
N LYS A 138 22.34 23.76 7.57
CA LYS A 138 21.82 24.88 8.39
C LYS A 138 20.61 24.46 9.23
N ILE A 139 19.78 23.57 8.68
CA ILE A 139 18.67 22.95 9.41
C ILE A 139 19.18 21.62 9.96
N PRO A 140 18.96 21.29 11.25
CA PRO A 140 19.39 20.02 11.81
C PRO A 140 18.89 18.84 10.98
N LYS A 141 19.79 17.93 10.58
CA LYS A 141 19.44 16.80 9.70
C LYS A 141 18.29 15.95 10.28
N LYS A 142 18.27 15.76 11.61
CA LYS A 142 17.17 15.08 12.34
C LYS A 142 15.79 15.73 12.11
N LYS A 143 15.72 17.06 12.00
CA LYS A 143 14.47 17.79 11.71
C LYS A 143 14.01 17.54 10.28
N ILE A 144 14.95 17.54 9.32
CA ILE A 144 14.66 17.21 7.91
C ILE A 144 14.14 15.77 7.83
N ASP A 145 14.85 14.82 8.42
CA ASP A 145 14.46 13.40 8.43
C ASP A 145 13.08 13.21 9.08
N GLY A 146 12.79 13.93 10.17
CA GLY A 146 11.47 13.90 10.80
C GLY A 146 10.35 14.40 9.89
N VAL A 147 10.57 15.45 9.11
CA VAL A 147 9.57 15.96 8.15
C VAL A 147 9.28 14.95 7.05
N PHE A 148 10.31 14.34 6.46
CA PHE A 148 10.11 13.30 5.44
C PHE A 148 9.51 12.02 6.03
N TYR A 149 9.85 11.66 7.27
CA TYR A 149 9.22 10.55 7.97
C TYR A 149 7.71 10.78 8.15
N GLU A 150 7.30 11.93 8.67
CA GLU A 150 5.89 12.31 8.84
C GLU A 150 5.14 12.32 7.50
N TYR A 151 5.78 12.84 6.45
CA TYR A 151 5.20 12.82 5.10
C TYR A 151 4.97 11.39 4.61
N TYR A 152 5.97 10.50 4.69
CA TYR A 152 5.88 9.15 4.13
C TYR A 152 4.99 8.19 4.93
N HIS A 153 4.89 8.35 6.25
CA HIS A 153 4.15 7.42 7.10
C HIS A 153 2.77 7.93 7.50
N ASN A 154 2.60 9.26 7.56
CA ASN A 154 1.37 9.90 8.03
C ASN A 154 0.74 10.82 6.97
N GLY A 155 1.35 10.98 5.80
CA GLY A 155 0.85 11.87 4.74
C GLY A 155 0.90 13.35 5.09
N LYS A 156 1.63 13.74 6.15
CA LYS A 156 1.66 15.10 6.67
C LYS A 156 2.77 15.93 6.01
N GLU A 157 2.37 16.98 5.32
CA GLU A 157 3.30 17.96 4.75
C GLU A 157 3.69 19.02 5.80
N PRO A 158 4.91 19.57 5.74
CA PRO A 158 5.30 20.67 6.60
C PRO A 158 4.44 21.92 6.31
N GLY A 159 4.07 22.65 7.35
CA GLY A 159 3.42 23.97 7.22
C GLY A 159 4.39 25.01 6.64
N SER A 160 3.86 26.11 6.10
CA SER A 160 4.67 27.17 5.48
C SER A 160 5.61 27.89 6.44
N ASP A 161 5.34 27.79 7.74
CA ASP A 161 6.15 28.30 8.84
C ASP A 161 7.27 27.33 9.29
N ASP A 162 7.23 26.06 8.85
CA ASP A 162 8.28 25.10 9.17
C ASP A 162 9.57 25.44 8.39
N PRO A 163 10.75 25.47 9.03
CA PRO A 163 12.02 25.77 8.35
C PRO A 163 12.35 24.81 7.21
N CYS A 164 11.80 23.58 7.20
CA CYS A 164 11.97 22.62 6.12
C CYS A 164 11.04 22.86 4.92
N TYR A 165 10.05 23.75 5.01
CA TYR A 165 9.02 23.91 3.98
C TYR A 165 9.59 24.18 2.58
N ALA A 166 10.52 25.14 2.46
CA ALA A 166 11.12 25.50 1.18
C ALA A 166 11.90 24.31 0.57
N LEU A 167 12.65 23.58 1.40
CA LEU A 167 13.39 22.39 0.97
C LEU A 167 12.45 21.27 0.51
N PHE A 168 11.41 21.00 1.30
CA PHE A 168 10.41 19.99 0.99
C PHE A 168 9.67 20.34 -0.31
N SER A 169 9.24 21.60 -0.46
CA SER A 169 8.52 22.07 -1.65
C SER A 169 9.37 21.98 -2.92
N ASP A 170 10.63 22.43 -2.89
CA ASP A 170 11.57 22.30 -4.01
C ASP A 170 11.81 20.82 -4.36
N PHE A 171 12.09 19.99 -3.36
CA PHE A 171 12.29 18.55 -3.55
C PHE A 171 11.08 17.87 -4.22
N MET A 172 9.87 18.12 -3.73
CA MET A 172 8.65 17.55 -4.28
C MET A 172 8.35 18.07 -5.69
N THR A 173 8.69 19.34 -5.97
CA THR A 173 8.56 19.95 -7.31
C THR A 173 9.50 19.27 -8.29
N ARG A 174 10.79 19.15 -7.96
CA ARG A 174 11.78 18.46 -8.82
C ARG A 174 11.46 16.99 -9.02
N CYS A 175 10.93 16.30 -8.02
CA CYS A 175 10.41 14.94 -8.21
C CYS A 175 9.33 14.93 -9.31
N ARG A 176 8.35 15.84 -9.24
CA ARG A 176 7.26 15.91 -10.22
C ARG A 176 7.73 16.30 -11.63
N GLU A 177 8.62 17.27 -11.75
CA GLU A 177 9.19 17.70 -13.03
C GLU A 177 9.97 16.58 -13.73
N ASN A 178 10.67 15.76 -12.94
CA ASN A 178 11.34 14.56 -13.42
C ASN A 178 10.40 13.37 -13.66
N HIS A 179 9.08 13.54 -13.44
CA HIS A 179 8.08 12.48 -13.46
C HIS A 179 8.43 11.31 -12.52
N SER A 180 9.09 11.61 -11.41
CA SER A 180 9.55 10.65 -10.42
C SER A 180 8.74 10.72 -9.12
N LEU A 181 8.64 9.58 -8.43
CA LEU A 181 8.19 9.48 -7.05
C LEU A 181 9.30 8.84 -6.22
N THR A 182 9.45 9.22 -4.96
CA THR A 182 10.26 8.42 -4.02
C THR A 182 9.49 7.17 -3.62
N TYR A 183 10.18 6.15 -3.10
CA TYR A 183 9.51 4.97 -2.59
C TYR A 183 8.46 5.33 -1.52
N GLY A 184 8.81 6.15 -0.51
CA GLY A 184 7.84 6.62 0.49
C GLY A 184 6.74 7.51 -0.10
N GLY A 185 7.07 8.31 -1.12
CA GLY A 185 6.15 9.18 -1.82
C GLY A 185 5.05 8.45 -2.60
N LEU A 186 5.22 7.16 -2.91
CA LEU A 186 4.20 6.35 -3.58
C LEU A 186 2.91 6.24 -2.76
N LEU A 187 2.98 6.15 -1.43
CA LEU A 187 1.78 6.01 -0.59
C LEU A 187 1.00 7.33 -0.54
N VAL A 188 1.71 8.45 -0.34
CA VAL A 188 1.10 9.78 -0.35
C VAL A 188 0.54 10.10 -1.74
N GLY A 189 1.28 9.75 -2.78
CA GLY A 189 0.83 9.85 -4.16
C GLY A 189 -0.45 9.04 -4.39
N PHE A 190 -0.53 7.82 -3.87
CA PHE A 190 -1.73 6.99 -3.99
C PHE A 190 -2.92 7.66 -3.30
N LYS A 191 -2.73 8.18 -2.09
CA LYS A 191 -3.78 8.89 -1.35
C LYS A 191 -4.30 10.11 -2.13
N LYS A 192 -3.39 10.87 -2.75
CA LYS A 192 -3.74 12.02 -3.62
C LYS A 192 -4.42 11.60 -4.92
N LEU A 193 -4.01 10.48 -5.51
CA LEU A 193 -4.56 9.99 -6.78
C LEU A 193 -5.95 9.39 -6.61
N LEU A 194 -6.19 8.73 -5.48
CA LEU A 194 -7.38 7.91 -5.22
C LEU A 194 -8.69 8.64 -5.55
N PRO A 195 -8.98 9.87 -5.06
CA PRO A 195 -10.21 10.60 -5.37
C PRO A 195 -10.49 10.77 -6.87
N HIS A 196 -9.43 10.87 -7.70
CA HIS A 196 -9.55 11.06 -9.14
C HIS A 196 -9.83 9.77 -9.91
N ILE A 197 -9.52 8.61 -9.30
CA ILE A 197 -9.59 7.31 -9.97
C ILE A 197 -10.68 6.39 -9.43
N THR A 198 -11.36 6.74 -8.32
CA THR A 198 -12.40 5.93 -7.68
C THR A 198 -13.43 5.37 -8.67
N LYS A 199 -13.90 6.19 -9.62
CA LYS A 199 -14.86 5.79 -10.67
C LYS A 199 -14.37 4.69 -11.61
N TYR A 200 -13.06 4.49 -11.72
CA TYR A 200 -12.44 3.43 -12.52
C TYR A 200 -12.10 2.19 -11.70
N LEU A 201 -12.10 2.30 -10.37
CA LEU A 201 -11.83 1.19 -9.47
C LEU A 201 -13.11 0.41 -9.24
N LYS A 202 -13.06 -0.89 -9.55
CA LYS A 202 -14.18 -1.82 -9.31
C LYS A 202 -14.01 -2.61 -8.02
N TRP A 203 -13.09 -2.22 -7.15
CA TRP A 203 -12.72 -2.99 -5.96
C TRP A 203 -13.87 -3.07 -4.95
N LYS A 204 -14.68 -4.12 -5.02
CA LYS A 204 -15.77 -4.41 -4.08
C LYS A 204 -15.30 -5.25 -2.90
N HIS A 205 -14.14 -5.89 -3.00
CA HIS A 205 -13.57 -6.69 -1.93
C HIS A 205 -12.10 -6.30 -1.69
N ILE A 206 -11.82 -5.78 -0.50
CA ILE A 206 -10.47 -5.48 -0.04
C ILE A 206 -10.03 -6.62 0.87
N MET A 207 -8.88 -7.21 0.57
CA MET A 207 -8.27 -8.27 1.35
C MET A 207 -6.90 -7.79 1.85
N VAL A 208 -6.62 -7.91 3.14
CA VAL A 208 -5.37 -7.42 3.73
C VAL A 208 -4.74 -8.53 4.55
N ASP A 209 -3.49 -8.85 4.23
CA ASP A 209 -2.63 -9.78 4.96
C ASP A 209 -1.65 -9.01 5.85
N GLU A 210 -1.29 -9.59 7.00
CA GLU A 210 -0.37 -9.00 8.00
C GLU A 210 -0.72 -7.55 8.38
N ALA A 211 -2.00 -7.29 8.68
CA ALA A 211 -2.47 -5.92 8.87
C ALA A 211 -1.88 -5.21 10.11
N HIS A 212 -1.35 -5.96 11.09
CA HIS A 212 -0.63 -5.41 12.25
C HIS A 212 0.67 -4.68 11.89
N ASP A 213 1.16 -4.81 10.65
CA ASP A 213 2.35 -4.12 10.16
C ASP A 213 2.02 -2.84 9.38
N ASN A 214 0.74 -2.52 9.20
CA ASN A 214 0.34 -1.31 8.49
C ASN A 214 0.59 -0.05 9.32
N ASN A 215 1.14 0.98 8.66
CA ASN A 215 1.24 2.32 9.20
C ASN A 215 -0.04 3.13 8.96
N LEU A 216 -0.10 4.35 9.50
CA LEU A 216 -1.29 5.21 9.41
C LEU A 216 -1.75 5.44 7.97
N ILE A 217 -0.85 5.81 7.05
CA ILE A 217 -1.26 6.10 5.67
C ILE A 217 -1.78 4.86 4.94
N GLN A 218 -1.28 3.67 5.25
CA GLN A 218 -1.79 2.41 4.70
C GLN A 218 -3.20 2.10 5.21
N TRP A 219 -3.44 2.31 6.51
CA TRP A 219 -4.77 2.19 7.11
C TRP A 219 -5.76 3.18 6.51
N GLU A 220 -5.37 4.45 6.40
CA GLU A 220 -6.20 5.46 5.77
C GLU A 220 -6.52 5.11 4.31
N LEU A 221 -5.55 4.59 3.55
CA LEU A 221 -5.80 4.11 2.18
C LEU A 221 -6.82 2.97 2.14
N ILE A 222 -6.75 1.99 3.06
CA ILE A 222 -7.75 0.92 3.15
C ILE A 222 -9.15 1.52 3.35
N LEU A 223 -9.30 2.41 4.33
CA LEU A 223 -10.58 3.02 4.69
C LEU A 223 -11.11 3.95 3.58
N ASP A 224 -10.22 4.73 2.96
CA ASP A 224 -10.56 5.62 1.85
C ASP A 224 -11.06 4.81 0.65
N ILE A 225 -10.39 3.69 0.31
CA ILE A 225 -10.85 2.77 -0.75
C ILE A 225 -12.20 2.15 -0.37
N GLN A 226 -12.33 1.63 0.86
CA GLN A 226 -13.55 0.98 1.33
C GLN A 226 -14.75 1.91 1.23
N LYS A 227 -14.59 3.16 1.68
CA LYS A 227 -15.61 4.20 1.60
C LYS A 227 -15.92 4.57 0.16
N ALA A 228 -14.90 4.86 -0.65
CA ALA A 228 -15.08 5.32 -2.02
C ALA A 228 -15.71 4.27 -2.93
N CYS A 229 -15.35 2.99 -2.77
CA CYS A 229 -15.81 1.91 -3.64
C CYS A 229 -17.00 1.13 -3.05
N ASN A 230 -17.42 1.46 -1.83
CA ASN A 230 -18.39 0.71 -1.02
C ASN A 230 -17.99 -0.76 -0.88
N SER A 231 -16.73 -1.01 -0.53
CA SER A 231 -16.13 -2.34 -0.49
C SER A 231 -16.43 -3.09 0.82
N SER A 232 -16.42 -4.42 0.75
CA SER A 232 -16.23 -5.29 1.91
C SER A 232 -14.75 -5.29 2.31
N LEU A 233 -14.45 -5.51 3.59
CA LEU A 233 -13.09 -5.57 4.11
C LEU A 233 -12.84 -6.90 4.82
N PHE A 234 -11.83 -7.63 4.37
CA PHE A 234 -11.38 -8.88 4.98
C PHE A 234 -9.93 -8.73 5.40
N ILE A 235 -9.67 -8.81 6.70
CA ILE A 235 -8.35 -8.61 7.28
C ILE A 235 -7.91 -9.88 7.99
N VAL A 236 -6.65 -10.24 7.80
CA VAL A 236 -5.98 -11.24 8.62
C VAL A 236 -4.82 -10.59 9.36
N THR A 237 -4.70 -10.88 10.64
CA THR A 237 -3.67 -10.31 11.50
C THR A 237 -3.25 -11.25 12.63
N ASP A 238 -2.09 -10.96 13.22
CA ASP A 238 -1.47 -11.66 14.33
C ASP A 238 -0.89 -10.61 15.28
N LEU A 239 -1.60 -10.35 16.36
CA LEU A 239 -1.25 -9.25 17.28
C LEU A 239 0.08 -9.51 18.00
N ASP A 240 0.47 -10.79 18.16
CA ASP A 240 1.72 -11.17 18.82
C ASP A 240 2.95 -11.05 17.89
N GLN A 241 2.75 -10.76 16.59
CA GLN A 241 3.82 -10.64 15.59
C GLN A 241 4.12 -9.21 15.13
N SER A 242 3.54 -8.17 15.76
CA SER A 242 3.83 -6.78 15.35
C SER A 242 5.25 -6.33 15.71
N ILE A 243 6.18 -6.58 14.79
CA ILE A 243 7.61 -6.26 14.91
C ILE A 243 8.02 -4.99 14.11
N TYR A 244 7.08 -4.36 13.39
CA TYR A 244 7.35 -3.20 12.54
C TYR A 244 6.94 -1.85 13.16
N HIS A 245 6.76 -1.77 14.48
CA HIS A 245 6.53 -0.50 15.21
C HIS A 245 7.56 0.59 14.85
N TRP A 246 8.82 0.21 14.65
CA TRP A 246 9.90 1.15 14.26
C TRP A 246 9.74 1.74 12.84
N ARG A 247 8.85 1.17 12.02
CA ARG A 247 8.40 1.71 10.72
C ARG A 247 7.03 2.38 10.80
N GLY A 248 6.55 2.67 12.01
CA GLY A 248 5.27 3.34 12.24
C GLY A 248 4.04 2.44 12.11
N ALA A 249 4.20 1.11 12.26
CA ALA A 249 3.07 0.20 12.33
C ALA A 249 2.17 0.54 13.55
N LEU A 250 0.86 0.44 13.36
CA LEU A 250 -0.18 0.70 14.36
C LEU A 250 -1.08 -0.53 14.48
N PRO A 251 -0.68 -1.58 15.22
CA PRO A 251 -1.47 -2.82 15.35
C PRO A 251 -2.80 -2.63 16.11
N GLU A 252 -2.94 -1.55 16.86
CA GLU A 252 -4.16 -1.19 17.61
C GLU A 252 -5.25 -0.47 16.78
N TRP A 253 -4.92 -0.06 15.55
CA TRP A 253 -5.78 0.70 14.64
C TRP A 253 -6.68 -0.21 13.78
#